data_AF-A0A376LA83-F1
#
_entry.id   AF-A0A376LA83-F1
#
_cell.length_a   1.000
_cell.length_b   1.000
_cell.length_c   1.000
_cell.angle_alpha   90.00
_cell.angle_beta   90.00
_cell.angle_gamma   90.00
#
_symmetry.space_group_name_H-M   'P 1'
#
loop_
_entity.id
_entity.type
_entity.pdbx_description
1 polymer ?
#
loop_
_entity_poly.entity_id
_entity_poly.type
_entity_poly.pdbx_seq_one_letter_code
_entity_poly.pdbx_strand_id
1 'polypeptide(L)'
;MFNKVLIGLRSHPELIILGLMVMIIAMLIIPLPTYLIDFLIGLNLTLAILVFLGSFYVDRILSFSSFPSILLITTLFRLALAISTSRLILLEADAGEIITSFGEFVIGDSLVVGFVIFSIVTIVQFIVITKGSERVAEVAARFSLDGMPGKQMSIDADLRAGIIDADLAKERRSVLERESQLYGSFDGAMKFIKGDAIANIIIIFVNIIGGLSVGVGQNGMDFSTALTVYTILTVGDGLVSQIPALLIAISAGFIVTRVNSDSDNMGQNIMSQLLSNSFVIIVTCVLALSIGLLPGFPLLVFLCLAVILGIYFYFKFKKKGVEETVVEGDITVGLEPYNQDDDISLGIINKLDQVITETVPLVLIMNSVQAKKYTEINLADRIRSQFFIEYGIRIPGIVIREGEGLNDEDVILMLNEVRASQFKIYHDLVLLVEYSDEVVSTLIKKPVIVNSNGEQYYWVTKSDAQKINKNWLLYSHGHG
;
A
#
# COMPACT_ATOMS: atom_id res chain seq x y z
N MET A 1 -30.24 -12.73 -38.06
CA MET A 1 -29.04 -11.99 -38.49
C MET A 1 -28.25 -11.47 -37.29
N PHE A 2 -28.91 -10.82 -36.32
CA PHE A 2 -28.31 -10.32 -35.07
C PHE A 2 -27.51 -11.37 -34.27
N ASN A 3 -28.04 -12.60 -34.07
CA ASN A 3 -27.31 -13.64 -33.35
C ASN A 3 -26.02 -14.12 -34.05
N LYS A 4 -25.97 -14.13 -35.39
CA LYS A 4 -24.74 -14.49 -36.12
C LYS A 4 -23.67 -13.39 -36.02
N VAL A 5 -24.11 -12.13 -36.01
CA VAL A 5 -23.23 -10.97 -35.78
C VAL A 5 -22.72 -10.97 -34.33
N LEU A 6 -23.58 -11.25 -33.35
CA LEU A 6 -23.21 -11.31 -31.93
C LEU A 6 -22.21 -12.44 -31.64
N ILE A 7 -22.41 -13.61 -32.26
CA ILE A 7 -21.50 -14.76 -32.13
C ILE A 7 -20.16 -14.51 -32.88
N GLY A 8 -20.20 -13.81 -34.02
CA GLY A 8 -19.00 -13.38 -34.75
C GLY A 8 -18.19 -12.26 -34.07
N LEU A 9 -18.86 -11.35 -33.37
CA LEU A 9 -18.20 -10.33 -32.52
C LEU A 9 -17.48 -10.95 -31.33
N ARG A 10 -18.00 -12.07 -30.81
CA ARG A 10 -17.36 -12.80 -29.70
C ARG A 10 -16.07 -13.50 -30.11
N SER A 11 -15.90 -13.83 -31.40
CA SER A 11 -14.69 -14.47 -31.91
C SER A 11 -13.60 -13.50 -32.34
N HIS A 12 -13.92 -12.21 -32.55
CA HIS A 12 -12.96 -11.17 -32.98
C HIS A 12 -13.21 -9.86 -32.21
N PRO A 13 -12.78 -9.76 -30.94
CA PRO A 13 -12.98 -8.57 -30.11
C PRO A 13 -12.35 -7.28 -30.70
N GLU A 14 -11.35 -7.41 -31.56
CA GLU A 14 -10.77 -6.31 -32.34
C GLU A 14 -11.78 -5.58 -33.23
N LEU A 15 -12.82 -6.27 -33.74
CA LEU A 15 -13.88 -5.64 -34.53
C LEU A 15 -14.74 -4.69 -33.68
N ILE A 16 -14.88 -4.96 -32.38
CA ILE A 16 -15.62 -4.10 -31.45
C ILE A 16 -14.85 -2.78 -31.27
N ILE A 17 -13.54 -2.86 -31.05
CA ILE A 17 -12.68 -1.68 -30.90
C ILE A 17 -12.66 -0.86 -32.20
N LEU A 18 -12.48 -1.53 -33.35
CA LEU A 18 -12.50 -0.87 -34.66
C LEU A 18 -13.85 -0.19 -34.91
N GLY A 19 -14.95 -0.87 -34.63
CA GLY A 19 -16.31 -0.31 -34.77
C GLY A 19 -16.51 0.91 -33.89
N LEU A 20 -16.03 0.87 -32.65
CA LEU A 20 -16.05 2.00 -31.72
C LEU A 20 -15.24 3.18 -32.26
N MET A 21 -14.04 2.94 -32.80
CA MET A 21 -13.22 4.01 -33.39
C MET A 21 -13.88 4.65 -34.62
N VAL A 22 -14.46 3.84 -35.50
CA VAL A 22 -15.22 4.33 -36.66
C VAL A 22 -16.43 5.14 -36.20
N MET A 23 -17.13 4.69 -35.15
CA MET A 23 -18.24 5.43 -34.55
C MET A 23 -17.78 6.79 -34.01
N ILE A 24 -16.67 6.86 -33.27
CA ILE A 24 -16.10 8.12 -32.76
C ILE A 24 -15.82 9.10 -33.92
N ILE A 25 -15.21 8.63 -35.02
CA ILE A 25 -14.94 9.47 -36.19
C ILE A 25 -16.26 9.91 -36.85
N ALA A 26 -17.22 8.99 -37.00
CA ALA A 26 -18.52 9.28 -37.59
C ALA A 26 -19.29 10.34 -36.77
N MET A 27 -19.23 10.28 -35.45
CA MET A 27 -19.85 11.26 -34.54
C MET A 27 -19.36 12.69 -34.80
N LEU A 28 -18.08 12.87 -35.13
CA LEU A 28 -17.52 14.20 -35.41
C LEU A 28 -18.10 14.83 -36.68
N ILE A 29 -18.46 14.01 -37.68
CA ILE A 29 -18.89 14.48 -39.00
C ILE A 29 -20.42 14.50 -39.09
N ILE A 30 -21.08 13.45 -38.62
CA ILE A 30 -22.51 13.20 -38.83
C ILE A 30 -23.29 13.71 -37.61
N PRO A 31 -24.34 14.54 -37.80
CA PRO A 31 -25.22 14.92 -36.71
C PRO A 31 -25.99 13.69 -36.20
N LEU A 32 -26.02 13.51 -34.89
CA LEU A 32 -26.73 12.40 -34.27
C LEU A 32 -28.07 12.87 -33.71
N PRO A 33 -29.12 12.03 -33.75
CA PRO A 33 -30.37 12.33 -33.08
C PRO A 33 -30.18 12.33 -31.55
N THR A 34 -30.98 13.14 -30.85
CA THR A 34 -30.92 13.33 -29.39
C THR A 34 -31.00 12.01 -28.60
N TYR A 35 -31.91 11.10 -28.96
CA TYR A 35 -32.00 9.76 -28.35
C TYR A 35 -30.68 8.97 -28.40
N LEU A 36 -29.94 9.05 -29.51
CA LEU A 36 -28.68 8.32 -29.64
C LEU A 36 -27.58 8.97 -28.80
N ILE A 37 -27.60 10.31 -28.67
CA ILE A 37 -26.70 11.03 -27.77
C ILE A 37 -26.95 10.64 -26.32
N ASP A 38 -28.21 10.62 -25.87
CA ASP A 38 -28.57 10.17 -24.52
C ASP A 38 -28.12 8.73 -24.27
N PHE A 39 -28.32 7.82 -25.23
CA PHE A 39 -27.82 6.45 -25.12
C PHE A 39 -26.29 6.40 -24.98
N LEU A 40 -25.55 7.14 -25.81
CA LEU A 40 -24.08 7.15 -25.79
C LEU A 40 -23.52 7.81 -24.53
N ILE A 41 -24.18 8.85 -24.01
CA ILE A 41 -23.88 9.45 -22.71
C ILE A 41 -24.08 8.42 -21.60
N GLY A 42 -25.23 7.74 -21.58
CA GLY A 42 -25.51 6.69 -20.60
C GLY A 42 -24.50 5.54 -20.66
N LEU A 43 -24.08 5.15 -21.88
CA LEU A 43 -23.02 4.18 -22.11
C LEU A 43 -21.67 4.67 -21.56
N ASN A 44 -21.31 5.94 -21.79
CA ASN A 44 -20.08 6.54 -21.28
C ASN A 44 -20.04 6.53 -19.75
N LEU A 45 -21.13 6.94 -19.10
CA LEU A 45 -21.27 6.94 -17.65
C LEU A 45 -21.18 5.52 -17.07
N THR A 46 -21.89 4.57 -17.68
CA THR A 46 -21.88 3.16 -17.26
C THR A 46 -20.47 2.56 -17.39
N LEU A 47 -19.76 2.85 -18.48
CA LEU A 47 -18.40 2.39 -18.70
C LEU A 47 -17.44 3.01 -17.66
N ALA A 48 -17.57 4.31 -17.36
CA ALA A 48 -16.74 4.94 -16.33
C ALA A 48 -16.97 4.33 -14.94
N ILE A 49 -18.22 4.01 -14.58
CA ILE A 49 -18.54 3.29 -13.35
C ILE A 49 -17.94 1.88 -13.36
N LEU A 50 -18.03 1.15 -14.47
CA LEU A 50 -17.44 -0.18 -14.62
C LEU A 50 -15.92 -0.15 -14.43
N VAL A 51 -15.24 0.82 -15.05
CA VAL A 51 -13.79 1.01 -14.92
C VAL A 51 -13.42 1.38 -13.48
N PHE A 52 -14.21 2.25 -12.84
CA PHE A 52 -14.02 2.63 -11.44
C PHE A 52 -14.17 1.47 -10.48
N LEU A 53 -15.27 0.72 -10.55
CA LEU A 53 -15.45 -0.47 -9.72
C LEU A 53 -14.38 -1.52 -10.02
N GLY A 54 -14.05 -1.74 -11.31
CA GLY A 54 -13.00 -2.65 -11.73
C GLY A 54 -11.65 -2.33 -11.07
N SER A 55 -11.30 -1.06 -10.90
CA SER A 55 -10.04 -0.64 -10.28
C SER A 55 -9.87 -1.11 -8.82
N PHE A 56 -10.96 -1.35 -8.08
CA PHE A 56 -10.89 -1.87 -6.70
C PHE A 56 -10.59 -3.36 -6.64
N TYR A 57 -11.09 -4.14 -7.62
CA TYR A 57 -11.01 -5.61 -7.66
C TYR A 57 -9.81 -6.16 -8.43
N VAL A 58 -8.94 -5.31 -8.96
CA VAL A 58 -7.73 -5.73 -9.69
C VAL A 58 -6.64 -6.11 -8.70
N ASP A 59 -6.24 -7.38 -8.61
CA ASP A 59 -5.27 -7.84 -7.59
C ASP A 59 -3.84 -7.36 -7.87
N ARG A 60 -3.42 -7.33 -9.15
CA ARG A 60 -2.08 -6.90 -9.58
C ARG A 60 -2.19 -5.84 -10.66
N ILE A 61 -1.31 -4.84 -10.66
CA ILE A 61 -1.31 -3.78 -11.68
C ILE A 61 -1.24 -4.34 -13.11
N LEU A 62 -0.45 -5.41 -13.31
CA LEU A 62 -0.30 -6.10 -14.60
C LEU A 62 -1.55 -6.87 -15.05
N SER A 63 -2.44 -7.25 -14.12
CA SER A 63 -3.71 -7.91 -14.49
C SER A 63 -4.66 -6.97 -15.23
N PHE A 64 -4.41 -5.66 -15.15
CA PHE A 64 -5.13 -4.65 -15.94
C PHE A 64 -4.23 -3.94 -16.96
N SER A 65 -3.39 -4.69 -17.66
CA SER A 65 -2.46 -4.13 -18.66
C SER A 65 -3.15 -3.36 -19.81
N SER A 66 -4.43 -3.62 -20.07
CA SER A 66 -5.24 -2.91 -21.07
C SER A 66 -5.78 -1.56 -20.59
N PHE A 67 -5.59 -1.20 -19.31
CA PHE A 67 -6.15 0.01 -18.73
C PHE A 67 -5.74 1.31 -19.45
N PRO A 68 -4.45 1.55 -19.80
CA PRO A 68 -4.07 2.76 -20.55
C PRO A 68 -4.78 2.89 -21.90
N SER A 69 -5.01 1.77 -22.60
CA SER A 69 -5.75 1.78 -23.87
C SER A 69 -7.22 2.09 -23.66
N ILE A 70 -7.84 1.55 -22.59
CA ILE A 70 -9.22 1.89 -22.21
C ILE A 70 -9.31 3.38 -21.87
N LEU A 71 -8.36 3.95 -21.12
CA LEU A 71 -8.32 5.38 -20.83
C LEU A 71 -8.30 6.23 -22.12
N LEU A 72 -7.45 5.87 -23.08
CA LEU A 72 -7.33 6.61 -24.33
C LEU A 72 -8.63 6.56 -25.13
N ILE A 73 -9.20 5.37 -25.32
CA ILE A 73 -10.43 5.16 -26.09
C ILE A 73 -11.61 5.87 -25.43
N THR A 74 -11.76 5.75 -24.11
CA THR A 74 -12.85 6.39 -23.37
C THR A 74 -12.74 7.91 -23.38
N THR A 75 -11.52 8.44 -23.33
CA THR A 75 -11.27 9.88 -23.45
C THR A 75 -11.62 10.39 -24.85
N LEU A 76 -11.22 9.68 -25.91
CA LEU A 76 -11.61 10.03 -27.28
C LEU A 76 -13.13 9.97 -27.48
N PHE A 77 -13.78 8.98 -26.89
CA PHE A 77 -15.23 8.85 -26.94
C PHE A 77 -15.93 10.01 -26.22
N ARG A 78 -15.43 10.45 -25.06
CA ARG A 78 -15.93 11.66 -24.37
C ARG A 78 -15.75 12.91 -25.21
N LEU A 79 -14.57 13.11 -25.79
CA LEU A 79 -14.29 14.29 -26.61
C LEU A 79 -15.22 14.36 -27.83
N ALA A 80 -15.47 13.21 -28.49
CA ALA A 80 -16.42 13.14 -29.59
C ALA A 80 -17.85 13.41 -29.14
N LEU A 81 -18.27 12.89 -27.97
CA LEU A 81 -19.57 13.22 -27.39
C LEU A 81 -19.71 14.72 -27.12
N ALA A 82 -18.73 15.34 -26.45
CA ALA A 82 -18.75 16.77 -26.15
C ALA A 82 -18.84 17.63 -27.42
N ILE A 83 -18.17 17.25 -28.51
CA ILE A 83 -18.28 17.95 -29.80
C ILE A 83 -19.66 17.74 -30.42
N SER A 84 -20.22 16.53 -30.36
CA SER A 84 -21.56 16.24 -30.88
C SER A 84 -22.67 16.93 -30.10
N THR A 85 -22.59 16.97 -28.76
CA THR A 85 -23.56 17.65 -27.89
C THR A 85 -23.46 19.15 -28.06
N SER A 86 -22.26 19.72 -28.11
CA SER A 86 -22.05 21.16 -28.39
C SER A 86 -22.72 21.61 -29.69
N ARG A 87 -22.64 20.79 -30.74
CA ARG A 87 -23.31 21.08 -32.01
C ARG A 87 -24.84 21.12 -31.84
N LEU A 88 -25.43 20.16 -31.15
CA LEU A 88 -26.88 20.14 -30.89
C LEU A 88 -27.31 21.33 -30.04
N ILE A 89 -26.56 21.64 -28.98
CA ILE A 89 -26.77 22.82 -28.13
C ILE A 89 -26.81 24.08 -29.00
N LEU A 90 -25.80 24.29 -29.83
CA LEU A 90 -25.68 25.50 -30.65
C LEU A 90 -26.73 25.59 -31.77
N LEU A 91 -27.05 24.49 -32.45
CA LEU A 91 -27.95 24.50 -33.61
C LEU A 91 -29.44 24.40 -33.23
N GLU A 92 -29.77 23.55 -32.26
CA GLU A 92 -31.15 23.17 -31.96
C GLU A 92 -31.63 23.72 -30.60
N ALA A 93 -30.72 24.24 -29.77
CA ALA A 93 -31.00 24.60 -28.37
C ALA A 93 -31.63 23.43 -27.58
N ASP A 94 -31.25 22.21 -27.95
CA ASP A 94 -31.58 20.94 -27.32
C ASP A 94 -30.30 20.11 -27.29
N ALA A 95 -30.08 19.35 -26.22
CA ALA A 95 -28.90 18.52 -26.03
C ALA A 95 -29.24 17.07 -25.67
N GLY A 96 -30.52 16.70 -25.67
CA GLY A 96 -31.01 15.44 -25.12
C GLY A 96 -31.53 15.58 -23.68
N GLU A 97 -32.25 14.55 -23.26
CA GLU A 97 -32.95 14.53 -21.97
C GLU A 97 -31.97 14.44 -20.80
N ILE A 98 -30.87 13.70 -20.95
CA ILE A 98 -29.89 13.54 -19.87
C ILE A 98 -29.22 14.88 -19.58
N ILE A 99 -28.75 15.58 -20.60
CA ILE A 99 -28.07 16.87 -20.42
C ILE A 99 -29.01 17.90 -19.80
N THR A 100 -30.23 18.00 -20.31
CA THR A 100 -31.25 18.92 -19.77
C THR A 100 -31.54 18.64 -18.30
N SER A 101 -31.75 17.35 -17.96
CA SER A 101 -32.01 16.93 -16.58
C SER A 101 -30.85 17.24 -15.62
N PHE A 102 -29.60 17.04 -16.06
CA PHE A 102 -28.43 17.38 -15.25
C PHE A 102 -28.26 18.89 -15.07
N GLY A 103 -28.55 19.68 -16.10
CA GLY A 103 -28.52 21.14 -16.04
C GLY A 103 -29.53 21.68 -15.04
N GLU A 104 -30.78 21.22 -15.13
CA GLU A 104 -31.86 21.59 -14.21
C GLU A 104 -31.57 21.15 -12.78
N PHE A 105 -31.00 19.95 -12.58
CA PHE A 105 -30.64 19.44 -11.25
C PHE A 105 -29.64 20.33 -10.50
N VAL A 106 -28.64 20.88 -11.20
CA VAL A 106 -27.61 21.72 -10.55
C VAL A 106 -28.02 23.18 -10.45
N ILE A 107 -28.75 23.69 -11.44
CA ILE A 107 -29.19 25.09 -11.43
C ILE A 107 -30.37 25.30 -10.49
N GLY A 108 -31.28 24.33 -10.40
CA GLY A 108 -32.52 24.47 -9.64
C GLY A 108 -33.27 25.74 -10.06
N ASP A 109 -33.74 26.50 -9.07
CA ASP A 109 -34.47 27.75 -9.31
C ASP A 109 -33.57 28.98 -9.50
N SER A 110 -32.24 28.85 -9.33
CA SER A 110 -31.31 29.99 -9.32
C SER A 110 -30.12 29.78 -10.24
N LEU A 111 -30.20 30.39 -11.44
CA LEU A 111 -29.15 30.37 -12.45
C LEU A 111 -27.78 30.79 -11.89
N VAL A 112 -27.75 31.83 -11.05
CA VAL A 112 -26.51 32.33 -10.46
C VAL A 112 -25.88 31.29 -9.52
N VAL A 113 -26.68 30.69 -8.63
CA VAL A 113 -26.19 29.68 -7.69
C VAL A 113 -25.71 28.44 -8.45
N GLY A 114 -26.49 27.99 -9.44
CA GLY A 114 -26.11 26.90 -10.32
C GLY A 114 -24.79 27.12 -11.03
N PHE A 115 -24.59 28.29 -11.63
CA PHE A 115 -23.34 28.66 -12.30
C PHE A 115 -22.15 28.68 -11.34
N VAL A 116 -22.33 29.17 -10.10
CA VAL A 116 -21.28 29.15 -9.06
C VAL A 116 -20.92 27.72 -8.67
N ILE A 117 -21.92 26.87 -8.39
CA ILE A 117 -21.69 25.45 -8.05
C ILE A 117 -20.96 24.75 -9.19
N PHE A 118 -21.43 24.92 -10.42
CA PHE A 118 -20.80 24.36 -11.61
C PHE A 118 -19.35 24.83 -11.79
N SER A 119 -19.08 26.11 -11.59
CA SER A 119 -17.73 26.67 -11.66
C SER A 119 -16.82 26.05 -10.61
N ILE A 120 -17.30 25.87 -9.38
CA ILE A 120 -16.54 25.19 -8.30
C ILE A 120 -16.24 23.74 -8.69
N VAL A 121 -17.23 22.98 -9.14
CA VAL A 121 -17.04 21.58 -9.55
C VAL A 121 -16.03 21.49 -10.71
N THR A 122 -16.15 22.35 -11.72
CA THR A 122 -15.23 22.40 -12.86
C THR A 122 -13.79 22.72 -12.43
N ILE A 123 -13.61 23.69 -11.52
CA ILE A 123 -12.29 24.07 -10.99
C ILE A 123 -11.68 22.92 -10.18
N VAL A 124 -12.46 22.32 -9.27
CA VAL A 124 -12.01 21.19 -8.45
C VAL A 124 -11.64 20.01 -9.33
N GLN A 125 -12.46 19.68 -10.32
CA GLN A 125 -12.20 18.64 -11.30
C GLN A 125 -10.86 18.83 -12.00
N PHE A 126 -10.58 20.02 -12.52
CA PHE A 126 -9.34 20.25 -13.25
C PHE A 126 -8.11 20.42 -12.35
N ILE A 127 -8.18 21.32 -11.36
CA ILE A 127 -7.02 21.70 -10.55
C ILE A 127 -6.65 20.62 -9.54
N VAL A 128 -7.64 20.03 -8.88
CA VAL A 128 -7.40 19.07 -7.79
C VAL A 128 -7.32 17.65 -8.35
N ILE A 129 -8.36 17.20 -9.06
CA ILE A 129 -8.44 15.80 -9.50
C ILE A 129 -7.53 15.53 -10.69
N THR A 130 -7.70 16.22 -11.83
CA THR A 130 -6.96 15.90 -13.06
C THR A 130 -5.47 16.18 -12.89
N LYS A 131 -5.08 17.39 -12.45
CA LYS A 131 -3.67 17.71 -12.21
C LYS A 131 -3.06 16.93 -11.05
N GLY A 132 -3.83 16.64 -10.01
CA GLY A 132 -3.36 15.81 -8.89
C GLY A 132 -3.04 14.40 -9.36
N SER A 133 -3.97 13.78 -10.09
CA SER A 133 -3.81 12.43 -10.62
C SER A 133 -2.69 12.33 -11.64
N GLU A 134 -2.51 13.35 -12.50
CA GLU A 134 -1.38 13.43 -13.43
C GLU A 134 -0.04 13.39 -12.68
N ARG A 135 0.13 14.22 -11.65
CA ARG A 135 1.38 14.25 -10.87
C ARG A 135 1.63 12.94 -10.14
N VAL A 136 0.60 12.36 -9.55
CA VAL A 136 0.72 11.06 -8.86
C VAL A 136 1.14 9.98 -9.86
N ALA A 137 0.54 9.94 -11.05
CA ALA A 137 0.88 9.03 -12.12
C ALA A 137 2.32 9.22 -12.65
N GLU A 138 2.71 10.47 -12.94
CA GLU A 138 4.05 10.80 -13.41
C GLU A 138 5.12 10.38 -12.40
N VAL A 139 4.93 10.73 -11.13
CA VAL A 139 5.88 10.44 -10.05
C VAL A 139 5.99 8.93 -9.80
N ALA A 140 4.86 8.23 -9.72
CA ALA A 140 4.86 6.79 -9.50
C ALA A 140 5.44 6.01 -10.69
N ALA A 141 5.12 6.42 -11.93
CA ALA A 141 5.70 5.82 -13.12
C ALA A 141 7.21 6.04 -13.15
N ARG A 142 7.67 7.27 -12.88
CA ARG A 142 9.09 7.61 -12.85
C ARG A 142 9.85 6.82 -11.80
N PHE A 143 9.38 6.79 -10.55
CA PHE A 143 10.04 6.01 -9.49
C PHE A 143 10.03 4.51 -9.77
N SER A 144 8.93 3.99 -10.33
CA SER A 144 8.84 2.58 -10.71
C SER A 144 9.82 2.23 -11.83
N LEU A 145 9.97 3.12 -12.83
CA LEU A 145 10.92 2.98 -13.94
C LEU A 145 12.37 3.12 -13.48
N ASP A 146 12.67 4.11 -12.63
CA ASP A 146 14.01 4.33 -12.05
C ASP A 146 14.46 3.13 -11.19
N GLY A 147 13.51 2.41 -10.58
CA GLY A 147 13.77 1.19 -9.82
C GLY A 147 13.98 -0.09 -10.66
N MET A 148 13.72 -0.06 -11.98
CA MET A 148 13.80 -1.27 -12.82
C MET A 148 15.20 -1.83 -12.99
N PRO A 149 16.27 -1.03 -13.19
CA PRO A 149 17.63 -1.57 -13.24
C PRO A 149 18.00 -2.34 -11.96
N GLY A 150 17.55 -1.86 -10.80
CA GLY A 150 17.73 -2.57 -9.53
C GLY A 150 17.02 -3.92 -9.48
N LYS A 151 15.75 -3.96 -9.92
CA LYS A 151 14.99 -5.22 -10.07
C LYS A 151 15.65 -6.18 -11.07
N GLN A 152 16.13 -5.68 -12.22
CA GLN A 152 16.85 -6.48 -13.22
C GLN A 152 18.16 -7.05 -12.64
N MET A 153 18.94 -6.21 -11.97
CA MET A 153 20.20 -6.63 -11.34
C MET A 153 19.97 -7.67 -10.24
N SER A 154 18.87 -7.55 -9.48
CA SER A 154 18.48 -8.56 -8.48
C SER A 154 18.16 -9.91 -9.14
N ILE A 155 17.43 -9.92 -10.26
CA ILE A 155 17.15 -11.17 -11.01
C ILE A 155 18.46 -11.79 -11.53
N ASP A 156 19.38 -10.95 -12.02
CA ASP A 156 20.67 -11.41 -12.51
C ASP A 156 21.58 -11.95 -11.39
N ALA A 157 21.53 -11.33 -10.22
CA ALA A 157 22.24 -11.79 -9.02
C ALA A 157 21.67 -13.13 -8.54
N ASP A 158 20.36 -13.28 -8.47
CA ASP A 158 19.69 -14.53 -8.09
C ASP A 158 20.03 -15.68 -9.05
N LEU A 159 20.06 -15.40 -10.36
CA LEU A 159 20.43 -16.39 -11.38
C LEU A 159 21.90 -16.79 -11.26
N ARG A 160 22.81 -15.83 -11.01
CA ARG A 160 24.25 -16.12 -10.81
C ARG A 160 24.51 -16.87 -9.49
N ALA A 161 23.70 -16.61 -8.47
CA ALA A 161 23.76 -17.29 -7.18
C ALA A 161 23.13 -18.69 -7.21
N GLY A 162 22.45 -19.06 -8.31
CA GLY A 162 21.76 -20.34 -8.43
C GLY A 162 20.47 -20.45 -7.61
N ILE A 163 19.92 -19.33 -7.13
CA ILE A 163 18.65 -19.28 -6.39
C ILE A 163 17.47 -19.52 -7.35
N ILE A 164 17.60 -19.06 -8.59
CA ILE A 164 16.59 -19.23 -9.65
C ILE A 164 17.21 -19.84 -10.90
N ASP A 165 16.41 -20.60 -11.66
CA ASP A 165 16.80 -21.16 -12.95
C ASP A 165 16.63 -20.14 -14.10
N ALA A 166 17.24 -20.41 -15.26
CA ALA A 166 17.20 -19.58 -16.46
C ALA A 166 15.77 -19.34 -16.97
N ASP A 167 14.90 -20.35 -16.90
CA ASP A 167 13.51 -20.23 -17.32
C ASP A 167 12.73 -19.26 -16.39
N LEU A 168 12.93 -19.38 -15.07
CA LEU A 168 12.31 -18.49 -14.09
C LEU A 168 12.86 -17.05 -14.20
N ALA A 169 14.16 -16.90 -14.47
CA ALA A 169 14.76 -15.59 -14.73
C ALA A 169 14.18 -14.93 -15.99
N LYS A 170 13.94 -15.72 -17.06
CA LYS A 170 13.29 -15.23 -18.28
C LYS A 170 11.84 -14.79 -18.02
N GLU A 171 11.08 -15.56 -17.25
CA GLU A 171 9.71 -15.19 -16.87
C GLU A 171 9.69 -13.89 -16.05
N ARG A 172 10.52 -13.78 -15.01
CA ARG A 172 10.63 -12.57 -14.19
C ARG A 172 11.04 -11.33 -15.00
N ARG A 173 11.96 -11.48 -15.95
CA ARG A 173 12.33 -10.40 -16.89
C ARG A 173 11.18 -9.99 -17.79
N SER A 174 10.41 -10.94 -18.32
CA SER A 174 9.22 -10.63 -19.14
C SER A 174 8.14 -9.89 -18.34
N VAL A 175 7.92 -10.28 -17.08
CA VAL A 175 7.02 -9.57 -16.15
C VAL A 175 7.51 -8.12 -15.93
N LEU A 176 8.81 -7.94 -15.70
CA LEU A 176 9.42 -6.63 -15.49
C LEU A 176 9.37 -5.74 -16.73
N GLU A 177 9.54 -6.31 -17.93
CA GLU A 177 9.36 -5.61 -19.20
C GLU A 177 7.91 -5.12 -19.39
N ARG A 178 6.93 -5.98 -19.10
CA ARG A 178 5.51 -5.62 -19.15
C ARG A 178 5.17 -4.55 -18.11
N GLU A 179 5.79 -4.59 -16.93
CA GLU A 179 5.64 -3.55 -15.89
C GLU A 179 6.19 -2.20 -16.40
N SER A 180 7.35 -2.22 -17.06
CA SER A 180 7.96 -1.05 -17.72
C SER A 180 7.04 -0.42 -18.75
N GLN A 181 6.57 -1.22 -19.69
CA GLN A 181 5.70 -0.75 -20.76
C GLN A 181 4.37 -0.21 -20.21
N LEU A 182 3.84 -0.85 -19.16
CA LEU A 182 2.60 -0.42 -18.52
C LEU A 182 2.77 0.97 -17.90
N TYR A 183 3.78 1.19 -17.04
CA TYR A 183 4.01 2.49 -16.41
C TYR A 183 4.31 3.59 -17.45
N GLY A 184 5.08 3.29 -18.50
CA GLY A 184 5.34 4.23 -19.59
C GLY A 184 4.07 4.61 -20.37
N SER A 185 3.22 3.63 -20.68
CA SER A 185 1.93 3.87 -21.36
C SER A 185 0.94 4.64 -20.48
N PHE A 186 1.00 4.42 -19.16
CA PHE A 186 0.14 5.08 -18.18
C PHE A 186 0.43 6.58 -18.08
N ASP A 187 1.70 6.98 -18.00
CA ASP A 187 2.12 8.39 -18.00
C ASP A 187 1.62 9.11 -19.28
N GLY A 188 1.75 8.46 -20.43
CA GLY A 188 1.23 8.98 -21.70
C GLY A 188 -0.29 9.16 -21.70
N ALA A 189 -1.04 8.15 -21.25
CA ALA A 189 -2.50 8.20 -21.19
C ALA A 189 -3.01 9.30 -20.24
N MET A 190 -2.33 9.54 -19.12
CA MET A 190 -2.70 10.58 -18.15
C MET A 190 -2.53 12.01 -18.71
N LYS A 191 -1.50 12.24 -19.53
CA LYS A 191 -1.34 13.51 -20.26
C LYS A 191 -2.50 13.76 -21.24
N PHE A 192 -3.05 12.69 -21.82
CA PHE A 192 -4.22 12.79 -22.70
C PHE A 192 -5.50 13.18 -21.94
N ILE A 193 -5.72 12.61 -20.74
CA ILE A 193 -6.85 12.96 -19.86
C ILE A 193 -6.78 14.44 -19.43
N LYS A 194 -5.57 14.95 -19.16
CA LYS A 194 -5.36 16.38 -18.89
C LYS A 194 -5.78 17.25 -20.08
N GLY A 195 -5.37 16.87 -21.29
CA GLY A 195 -5.74 17.57 -22.52
C GLY A 195 -7.27 17.63 -22.71
N ASP A 196 -7.95 16.51 -22.46
CA ASP A 196 -9.42 16.43 -22.51
C ASP A 196 -10.10 17.34 -21.50
N ALA A 197 -9.60 17.41 -20.26
CA ALA A 197 -10.17 18.31 -19.26
C ALA A 197 -10.02 19.80 -19.65
N ILE A 198 -8.91 20.18 -20.29
CA ILE A 198 -8.73 21.53 -20.85
C ILE A 198 -9.70 21.78 -22.00
N ALA A 199 -9.85 20.81 -22.90
CA ALA A 199 -10.77 20.90 -24.03
C ALA A 199 -12.22 21.10 -23.55
N ASN A 200 -12.67 20.36 -22.53
CA ASN A 200 -14.01 20.52 -21.97
C ASN A 200 -14.24 21.90 -21.34
N ILE A 201 -13.24 22.48 -20.67
CA ILE A 201 -13.33 23.86 -20.18
C ILE A 201 -13.51 24.84 -21.36
N ILE A 202 -12.75 24.66 -22.45
CA ILE A 202 -12.88 25.50 -23.65
C ILE A 202 -14.27 25.34 -24.28
N ILE A 203 -14.76 24.11 -24.39
CA ILE A 203 -16.09 23.80 -24.93
C ILE A 203 -17.19 24.51 -24.13
N ILE A 204 -17.10 24.53 -22.79
CA ILE A 204 -18.04 25.26 -21.93
C ILE A 204 -18.08 26.76 -22.31
N PHE A 205 -16.93 27.40 -22.48
CA PHE A 205 -16.88 28.80 -22.89
C PHE A 205 -17.45 29.01 -24.29
N VAL A 206 -17.13 28.12 -25.23
CA VAL A 206 -17.65 28.16 -26.61
C VAL A 206 -19.16 28.00 -26.62
N ASN A 207 -19.72 27.10 -25.83
CA ASN A 207 -21.16 26.84 -25.79
C ASN A 207 -21.93 28.01 -25.17
N ILE A 208 -21.43 28.64 -24.10
CA ILE A 208 -22.06 29.82 -23.51
C ILE A 208 -22.01 31.00 -24.50
N ILE A 209 -20.83 31.35 -25.02
CA ILE A 209 -20.65 32.54 -25.88
C ILE A 209 -21.29 32.33 -27.25
N GLY A 210 -21.02 31.18 -27.87
CA GLY A 210 -21.58 30.80 -29.17
C GLY A 210 -23.08 30.63 -29.09
N GLY A 211 -23.57 29.97 -28.04
CA GLY A 211 -24.98 29.74 -27.80
C GLY A 211 -25.76 31.03 -27.62
N LEU A 212 -25.26 31.96 -26.80
CA LEU A 212 -25.86 33.28 -26.65
C LEU A 212 -25.89 34.07 -27.97
N SER A 213 -24.80 33.99 -28.75
CA SER A 213 -24.68 34.67 -30.04
C SER A 213 -25.68 34.12 -31.08
N VAL A 214 -25.84 32.78 -31.15
CA VAL A 214 -26.80 32.12 -32.04
C VAL A 214 -28.23 32.31 -31.56
N GLY A 215 -28.47 32.20 -30.25
CA GLY A 215 -29.77 32.38 -29.61
C GLY A 215 -30.38 33.75 -29.87
N VAL A 216 -29.60 34.81 -29.65
CA VAL A 216 -30.06 36.19 -29.88
C VAL A 216 -30.00 36.56 -31.36
N GLY A 217 -28.92 36.20 -32.06
CA GLY A 217 -28.65 36.66 -33.42
C GLY A 217 -29.42 35.91 -34.51
N GLN A 218 -29.62 34.59 -34.35
CA GLN A 218 -30.26 33.73 -35.36
C GLN A 218 -31.63 33.23 -34.92
N ASN A 219 -31.78 32.83 -33.65
CA ASN A 219 -33.02 32.23 -33.14
C ASN A 219 -34.02 33.27 -32.60
N GLY A 220 -33.67 34.56 -32.63
CA GLY A 220 -34.55 35.67 -32.24
C GLY A 220 -34.97 35.65 -30.76
N MET A 221 -34.22 34.95 -29.90
CA MET A 221 -34.50 34.88 -28.46
C MET A 221 -34.14 36.19 -27.77
N ASP A 222 -34.91 36.56 -26.74
CA ASP A 222 -34.48 37.61 -25.81
C ASP A 222 -33.19 37.19 -25.09
N PHE A 223 -32.31 38.17 -24.82
CA PHE A 223 -31.02 37.93 -24.18
C PHE A 223 -31.14 37.14 -22.88
N SER A 224 -32.13 37.44 -22.03
CA SER A 224 -32.34 36.74 -20.77
C SER A 224 -32.76 35.29 -20.98
N THR A 225 -33.58 35.03 -22.01
CA THR A 225 -34.05 33.68 -22.35
C THR A 225 -32.92 32.84 -22.92
N ALA A 226 -32.17 33.40 -23.87
CA ALA A 226 -30.99 32.76 -24.44
C ALA A 226 -29.94 32.44 -23.36
N LEU A 227 -29.65 33.41 -22.48
CA LEU A 227 -28.73 33.17 -21.37
C LEU A 227 -29.20 32.02 -20.49
N THR A 228 -30.49 31.93 -20.19
CA THR A 228 -31.04 30.86 -19.34
C THR A 228 -30.89 29.49 -20.01
N VAL A 229 -31.40 29.34 -21.24
CA VAL A 229 -31.39 28.07 -21.99
C VAL A 229 -29.96 27.58 -22.21
N TYR A 230 -29.09 28.42 -22.78
CA TYR A 230 -27.74 28.00 -23.11
C TYR A 230 -26.85 27.80 -21.86
N THR A 231 -27.12 28.51 -20.76
CA THR A 231 -26.43 28.22 -19.48
C THR A 231 -26.87 26.86 -18.93
N ILE A 232 -28.16 26.54 -18.94
CA ILE A 232 -28.67 25.25 -18.45
C ILE A 232 -28.07 24.10 -19.26
N LEU A 233 -28.14 24.18 -20.59
CA LEU A 233 -27.61 23.13 -21.46
C LEU A 233 -26.09 22.99 -21.34
N THR A 234 -25.36 24.10 -21.24
CA THR A 234 -23.89 24.04 -21.12
C THR A 234 -23.45 23.51 -19.76
N VAL A 235 -24.11 23.91 -18.68
CA VAL A 235 -23.84 23.37 -17.33
C VAL A 235 -24.16 21.87 -17.30
N GLY A 236 -25.29 21.46 -17.87
CA GLY A 236 -25.66 20.06 -18.00
C GLY A 236 -24.62 19.24 -18.75
N ASP A 237 -24.21 19.68 -19.95
CA ASP A 237 -23.22 19.02 -20.79
C ASP A 237 -21.85 18.91 -20.08
N GLY A 238 -21.44 20.00 -19.42
CA GLY A 238 -20.22 20.03 -18.63
C GLY A 238 -20.25 19.01 -17.49
N LEU A 239 -21.34 18.92 -16.72
CA LEU A 239 -21.46 17.97 -15.60
C LEU A 239 -21.50 16.53 -16.07
N VAL A 240 -22.27 16.25 -17.12
CA VAL A 240 -22.37 14.92 -17.74
C VAL A 240 -21.01 14.44 -18.22
N SER A 241 -20.18 15.33 -18.76
CA SER A 241 -18.81 15.01 -19.18
C SER A 241 -17.83 14.88 -18.01
N GLN A 242 -18.05 15.62 -16.91
CA GLN A 242 -17.16 15.66 -15.76
C GLN A 242 -17.26 14.41 -14.87
N ILE A 243 -18.46 13.86 -14.64
CA ILE A 243 -18.63 12.69 -13.76
C ILE A 243 -17.84 11.48 -14.26
N PRO A 244 -17.94 11.06 -15.54
CA PRO A 244 -17.11 9.98 -16.08
C PRO A 244 -15.62 10.28 -15.99
N ALA A 245 -15.21 11.54 -16.23
CA ALA A 245 -13.82 11.97 -16.13
C ALA A 245 -13.27 11.87 -14.71
N LEU A 246 -14.07 12.25 -13.70
CA LEU A 246 -13.75 12.11 -12.29
C LEU A 246 -13.52 10.64 -11.91
N LEU A 247 -14.49 9.78 -12.24
CA LEU A 247 -14.43 8.35 -11.93
C LEU A 247 -13.18 7.72 -12.54
N ILE A 248 -12.91 8.01 -13.82
CA ILE A 248 -11.75 7.48 -14.54
C ILE A 248 -10.43 8.01 -13.94
N ALA A 249 -10.34 9.30 -13.63
CA ALA A 249 -9.13 9.90 -13.03
C ALA A 249 -8.82 9.29 -11.66
N ILE A 250 -9.85 9.12 -10.81
CA ILE A 250 -9.69 8.46 -9.51
C ILE A 250 -9.26 7.00 -9.68
N SER A 251 -9.87 6.27 -10.62
CA SER A 251 -9.51 4.88 -10.95
C SER A 251 -8.04 4.77 -11.32
N ALA A 252 -7.56 5.69 -12.17
CA ALA A 252 -6.18 5.75 -12.60
C ALA A 252 -5.24 6.03 -11.41
N GLY A 253 -5.60 6.96 -10.54
CA GLY A 253 -4.88 7.23 -9.29
C GLY A 253 -4.79 6.01 -8.38
N PHE A 254 -5.90 5.27 -8.19
CA PHE A 254 -5.90 4.05 -7.38
C PHE A 254 -5.04 2.93 -7.94
N ILE A 255 -5.07 2.72 -9.26
CA ILE A 255 -4.27 1.67 -9.91
C ILE A 255 -2.77 1.96 -9.77
N VAL A 256 -2.38 3.22 -9.93
CA VAL A 256 -0.98 3.65 -9.83
C VAL A 256 -0.45 3.60 -8.40
N THR A 257 -1.26 4.00 -7.42
CA THR A 257 -0.85 4.06 -6.01
C THR A 257 -0.94 2.72 -5.29
N ARG A 258 -1.44 1.69 -5.97
CA ARG A 258 -1.47 0.34 -5.43
C ARG A 258 -0.04 -0.18 -5.28
N VAL A 259 0.34 -0.47 -4.05
CA VAL A 259 1.57 -1.21 -3.76
C VAL A 259 1.31 -2.67 -4.12
N ASN A 260 2.28 -3.34 -4.76
CA ASN A 260 2.24 -4.78 -5.02
C ASN A 260 2.31 -5.54 -3.68
N SER A 261 1.20 -5.59 -2.96
CA SER A 261 0.97 -6.41 -1.77
C SER A 261 0.08 -7.59 -2.15
N ASP A 262 0.36 -8.76 -1.58
CA ASP A 262 -0.26 -10.03 -1.93
C ASP A 262 -1.79 -9.97 -1.92
N SER A 263 -2.38 -10.43 -3.03
CA SER A 263 -3.74 -10.95 -3.34
C SER A 263 -5.01 -10.37 -2.70
N ASP A 264 -4.93 -9.47 -1.74
CA ASP A 264 -6.09 -8.93 -1.04
C ASP A 264 -6.59 -7.67 -1.74
N ASN A 265 -7.93 -7.56 -1.82
CA ASN A 265 -8.54 -6.38 -2.40
C ASN A 265 -8.17 -5.12 -1.59
N MET A 266 -7.95 -4.01 -2.30
CA MET A 266 -7.47 -2.76 -1.70
C MET A 266 -8.42 -2.22 -0.63
N GLY A 267 -9.73 -2.43 -0.79
CA GLY A 267 -10.74 -2.03 0.20
C GLY A 267 -10.59 -2.75 1.53
N GLN A 268 -10.38 -4.07 1.52
CA GLN A 268 -10.12 -4.85 2.73
C GLN A 268 -8.79 -4.45 3.37
N ASN A 269 -7.74 -4.20 2.59
CA ASN A 269 -6.46 -3.74 3.11
C ASN A 269 -6.54 -2.37 3.80
N ILE A 270 -7.20 -1.39 3.18
CA ILE A 270 -7.39 -0.07 3.80
C ILE A 270 -8.22 -0.20 5.08
N MET A 271 -9.32 -0.96 5.03
CA MET A 271 -10.20 -1.13 6.17
C MET A 271 -9.52 -1.90 7.31
N SER A 272 -8.79 -2.97 6.99
CA SER A 272 -8.05 -3.76 7.96
C SER A 272 -6.94 -2.94 8.61
N GLN A 273 -6.20 -2.13 7.84
CA GLN A 273 -5.14 -1.26 8.36
C GLN A 273 -5.69 -0.13 9.24
N LEU A 274 -6.72 0.59 8.78
CA LEU A 274 -7.28 1.72 9.52
C LEU A 274 -7.98 1.27 10.81
N LEU A 275 -8.61 0.08 10.79
CA LEU A 275 -9.29 -0.49 11.96
C LEU A 275 -8.43 -1.51 12.72
N SER A 276 -7.18 -1.75 12.32
CA SER A 276 -6.26 -2.70 12.98
C SER A 276 -5.92 -2.27 14.40
N ASN A 277 -5.84 -0.97 14.66
CA ASN A 277 -5.41 -0.45 15.95
C ASN A 277 -6.60 -0.08 16.83
N SER A 278 -6.82 -0.89 17.87
CA SER A 278 -7.92 -0.70 18.82
C SER A 278 -7.81 0.60 19.62
N PHE A 279 -6.60 1.11 19.88
CA PHE A 279 -6.39 2.40 20.55
C PHE A 279 -6.88 3.56 19.67
N VAL A 280 -6.57 3.54 18.38
CA VAL A 280 -7.03 4.56 17.42
C VAL A 280 -8.56 4.63 17.40
N ILE A 281 -9.25 3.50 17.38
CA ILE A 281 -10.72 3.45 17.37
C ILE A 281 -11.32 4.09 18.62
N ILE A 282 -10.79 3.81 19.82
CA ILE A 282 -11.26 4.41 21.07
C ILE A 282 -11.06 5.93 21.04
N VAL A 283 -9.85 6.38 20.66
CA VAL A 283 -9.53 7.82 20.60
C VAL A 283 -10.46 8.53 19.63
N THR A 284 -10.72 7.96 18.45
CA THR A 284 -11.67 8.52 17.48
C THR A 284 -13.10 8.58 18.05
N CYS A 285 -13.55 7.55 18.79
CA CYS A 285 -14.86 7.54 19.45
C CYS A 285 -14.99 8.67 20.48
N VAL A 286 -14.00 8.84 21.37
CA VAL A 286 -13.99 9.92 22.38
C VAL A 286 -13.94 11.30 21.73
N LEU A 287 -13.13 11.46 20.69
CA LEU A 287 -13.01 12.72 19.96
C LEU A 287 -14.33 13.07 19.25
N ALA A 288 -15.00 12.10 18.62
CA ALA A 288 -16.30 12.30 17.99
C ALA A 288 -17.35 12.78 19.00
N LEU A 289 -17.44 12.17 20.18
CA LEU A 289 -18.35 12.63 21.25
C LEU A 289 -18.00 14.03 21.75
N SER A 290 -16.71 14.33 21.89
CA SER A 290 -16.24 15.63 22.35
C SER A 290 -16.58 16.75 21.35
N ILE A 291 -16.41 16.50 20.04
CA ILE A 291 -16.82 17.43 18.97
C ILE A 291 -18.33 17.60 18.96
N GLY A 292 -19.10 16.51 19.14
CA GLY A 292 -20.57 16.56 19.19
C GLY A 292 -21.15 17.37 20.35
N LEU A 293 -20.39 17.55 21.45
CA LEU A 293 -20.77 18.37 22.60
C LEU A 293 -20.50 19.87 22.41
N LEU A 294 -19.78 20.26 21.35
CA LEU A 294 -19.52 21.67 21.06
C LEU A 294 -20.82 22.37 20.59
N PRO A 295 -21.09 23.61 21.07
CA PRO A 295 -22.29 24.34 20.68
C PRO A 295 -22.28 24.63 19.17
N GLY A 296 -23.40 24.32 18.50
CA GLY A 296 -23.56 24.48 17.05
C GLY A 296 -23.26 23.22 16.22
N PHE A 297 -22.75 22.14 16.81
CA PHE A 297 -22.53 20.86 16.12
C PHE A 297 -23.76 19.92 16.24
N PRO A 298 -24.09 19.13 15.20
CA PRO A 298 -25.20 18.19 15.24
C PRO A 298 -24.87 16.96 16.11
N LEU A 299 -25.10 17.06 17.43
CA LEU A 299 -24.77 16.02 18.42
C LEU A 299 -25.25 14.63 18.03
N LEU A 300 -26.46 14.52 17.48
CA LEU A 300 -27.04 13.24 17.07
C LEU A 300 -26.22 12.53 15.98
N VAL A 301 -25.62 13.27 15.05
CA VAL A 301 -24.76 12.71 13.98
C VAL A 301 -23.47 12.15 14.58
N PHE A 302 -22.80 12.92 15.44
CA PHE A 302 -21.56 12.50 16.08
C PHE A 302 -21.77 11.36 17.08
N LEU A 303 -22.90 11.36 17.79
CA LEU A 303 -23.28 10.28 18.70
C LEU A 303 -23.52 8.97 17.92
N CYS A 304 -24.22 9.01 16.78
CA CYS A 304 -24.37 7.84 15.91
C CYS A 304 -23.01 7.29 15.43
N LEU A 305 -22.10 8.16 14.99
CA LEU A 305 -20.76 7.74 14.55
C LEU A 305 -19.95 7.12 15.70
N ALA A 306 -19.99 7.72 16.89
CA ALA A 306 -19.34 7.18 18.08
C ALA A 306 -19.90 5.82 18.49
N VAL A 307 -21.22 5.63 18.41
CA VAL A 307 -21.87 4.35 18.67
C VAL A 307 -21.42 3.29 17.67
N ILE A 308 -21.36 3.59 16.37
CA ILE A 308 -20.88 2.65 15.34
C ILE A 308 -19.45 2.19 15.63
N LEU A 309 -18.55 3.13 15.94
CA LEU A 309 -17.16 2.84 16.28
C LEU A 309 -17.03 2.06 17.60
N GLY A 310 -17.85 2.40 18.60
CA GLY A 310 -17.90 1.71 19.88
C GLY A 310 -18.40 0.26 19.75
N ILE A 311 -19.43 0.04 18.93
CA ILE A 311 -19.94 -1.31 18.60
C ILE A 311 -18.86 -2.12 17.89
N TYR A 312 -18.20 -1.55 16.88
CA TYR A 312 -17.10 -2.21 16.17
C TYR A 312 -15.96 -2.59 17.13
N PHE A 313 -15.54 -1.66 18.00
CA PHE A 313 -14.54 -1.91 19.02
C PHE A 313 -14.98 -3.05 19.96
N TYR A 314 -16.22 -3.05 20.44
CA TYR A 314 -16.76 -4.09 21.32
C TYR A 314 -16.71 -5.47 20.67
N PHE A 315 -17.14 -5.60 19.41
CA PHE A 315 -17.08 -6.87 18.68
C PHE A 315 -15.65 -7.34 18.45
N LYS A 316 -14.74 -6.43 18.10
CA LYS A 316 -13.32 -6.75 17.90
C LYS A 316 -12.64 -7.18 19.20
N PHE A 317 -12.93 -6.49 20.30
CA PHE A 317 -12.41 -6.81 21.62
C PHE A 317 -12.98 -8.16 22.13
N LYS A 318 -14.27 -8.42 21.91
CA LYS A 318 -14.89 -9.72 22.21
C LYS A 318 -14.28 -10.86 21.40
N LYS A 319 -13.97 -10.65 20.11
CA LYS A 319 -13.31 -11.65 19.27
C LYS A 319 -11.90 -11.97 19.76
N LYS A 320 -11.17 -10.97 20.28
CA LYS A 320 -9.85 -11.14 20.91
C LYS A 320 -9.95 -11.79 22.30
N GLY A 321 -10.98 -11.44 23.07
CA GLY A 321 -11.25 -12.02 24.40
C GLY A 321 -11.81 -13.44 24.38
N VAL A 322 -12.26 -13.96 23.23
CA VAL A 322 -12.63 -15.38 23.06
C VAL A 322 -11.41 -16.25 22.74
N GLU A 323 -10.31 -15.68 22.22
CA GLU A 323 -9.03 -16.38 22.05
C GLU A 323 -8.13 -16.31 23.31
N GLU A 324 -8.39 -15.39 24.24
CA GLU A 324 -7.62 -15.22 25.49
C GLU A 324 -8.35 -15.68 26.77
N THR A 325 -9.48 -16.38 26.67
CA THR A 325 -10.23 -16.89 27.86
C THR A 325 -10.20 -18.40 28.01
N VAL A 326 -9.06 -19.07 27.80
CA VAL A 326 -8.71 -20.32 28.51
C VAL A 326 -7.18 -20.47 28.59
N VAL A 327 -6.47 -19.65 29.38
CA VAL A 327 -5.20 -20.09 30.03
C VAL A 327 -5.02 -19.33 31.35
N GLU A 328 -5.85 -19.64 32.33
CA GLU A 328 -5.48 -19.45 33.73
C GLU A 328 -5.96 -20.68 34.50
N GLY A 329 -5.04 -21.60 34.79
CA GLY A 329 -5.27 -22.79 35.59
C GLY A 329 -5.37 -24.10 34.79
N ASP A 330 -4.45 -25.01 35.12
CA ASP A 330 -4.33 -26.41 34.73
C ASP A 330 -3.82 -26.77 33.32
N ILE A 331 -2.59 -27.27 33.33
CA ILE A 331 -1.95 -28.03 32.27
C ILE A 331 -2.68 -29.38 32.18
N THR A 332 -3.73 -29.45 31.38
CA THR A 332 -4.19 -30.71 30.78
C THR A 332 -3.98 -30.62 29.28
N VAL A 333 -2.94 -31.32 28.81
CA VAL A 333 -2.60 -31.52 27.41
C VAL A 333 -3.78 -32.23 26.73
N GLY A 334 -4.61 -31.46 26.03
CA GLY A 334 -5.65 -31.96 25.14
C GLY A 334 -5.06 -32.22 23.76
N LEU A 335 -4.93 -33.49 23.41
CA LEU A 335 -4.67 -33.95 22.05
C LEU A 335 -5.92 -33.67 21.20
N GLU A 336 -5.79 -32.87 20.14
CA GLU A 336 -6.72 -32.93 19.00
C GLU A 336 -6.06 -33.66 17.82
N PRO A 337 -6.78 -34.55 17.12
CA PRO A 337 -6.18 -35.51 16.20
C PRO A 337 -5.97 -34.88 14.82
N TYR A 338 -4.70 -34.83 14.40
CA TYR A 338 -4.35 -34.52 13.02
C TYR A 338 -4.52 -35.77 12.14
N ASN A 339 -5.34 -35.63 11.10
CA ASN A 339 -5.63 -36.69 10.12
C ASN A 339 -4.34 -37.18 9.45
N GLN A 340 -4.06 -38.47 9.57
CA GLN A 340 -3.14 -39.20 8.72
C GLN A 340 -3.81 -39.48 7.40
N ASP A 341 -3.34 -38.83 6.34
CA ASP A 341 -3.24 -39.39 5.01
C ASP A 341 -2.23 -38.53 4.25
N ASP A 342 -0.98 -39.02 4.19
CA ASP A 342 -0.16 -38.98 2.98
C ASP A 342 1.15 -39.78 3.19
N ASP A 343 1.38 -40.66 2.22
CA ASP A 343 2.43 -41.66 2.03
C ASP A 343 3.78 -41.45 2.75
N ILE A 344 4.11 -42.40 3.63
CA ILE A 344 5.48 -42.61 4.10
C ILE A 344 6.22 -43.43 3.04
N SER A 345 6.91 -42.75 2.14
CA SER A 345 7.99 -43.36 1.35
C SER A 345 9.28 -42.56 1.55
N LEU A 346 10.21 -43.19 2.26
CA LEU A 346 11.62 -42.82 2.39
C LEU A 346 11.89 -41.38 2.87
N GLY A 347 11.81 -41.15 4.18
CA GLY A 347 12.73 -40.33 4.99
C GLY A 347 13.36 -39.05 4.40
N ILE A 348 12.70 -38.35 3.49
CA ILE A 348 13.17 -37.09 2.91
C ILE A 348 12.17 -36.02 3.32
N ILE A 349 12.62 -35.14 4.21
CA ILE A 349 11.87 -33.95 4.60
C ILE A 349 11.98 -32.97 3.43
N ASN A 350 10.97 -32.95 2.55
CA ASN A 350 10.96 -32.14 1.32
C ASN A 350 10.84 -30.62 1.56
N LYS A 351 10.71 -30.18 2.82
CA LYS A 351 10.57 -28.77 3.23
C LYS A 351 11.31 -28.50 4.54
N LEU A 352 12.64 -28.66 4.52
CA LEU A 352 13.50 -28.37 5.67
C LEU A 352 13.32 -26.92 6.16
N ASP A 353 13.08 -25.98 5.23
CA ASP A 353 12.88 -24.55 5.53
C ASP A 353 11.53 -24.21 6.21
N GLN A 354 10.60 -25.17 6.30
CA GLN A 354 9.31 -25.00 6.98
C GLN A 354 9.22 -25.77 8.30
N VAL A 355 10.30 -26.46 8.69
CA VAL A 355 10.38 -27.11 9.99
C VAL A 355 10.65 -26.03 11.03
N ILE A 356 9.61 -25.63 11.75
CA ILE A 356 9.77 -24.89 12.99
C ILE A 356 10.42 -25.87 13.96
N THR A 357 11.71 -25.67 14.24
CA THR A 357 12.37 -26.43 15.29
C THR A 357 11.71 -26.07 16.61
N GLU A 358 11.09 -27.05 17.29
CA GLU A 358 10.57 -26.91 18.66
C GLU A 358 11.68 -26.58 19.70
N THR A 359 12.91 -26.41 19.26
CA THR A 359 14.09 -26.12 20.07
C THR A 359 14.11 -24.68 20.54
N VAL A 360 14.64 -24.45 21.73
CA VAL A 360 14.98 -23.08 22.19
C VAL A 360 16.17 -22.55 21.37
N PRO A 361 16.05 -21.40 20.70
CA PRO A 361 17.03 -20.96 19.70
C PRO A 361 18.37 -20.53 20.29
N LEU A 362 18.39 -19.95 21.49
CA LEU A 362 19.60 -19.52 22.19
C LEU A 362 19.55 -19.97 23.65
N VAL A 363 20.48 -20.83 24.04
CA VAL A 363 20.60 -21.30 25.43
C VAL A 363 22.00 -21.04 25.96
N LEU A 364 22.09 -20.46 27.15
CA LEU A 364 23.32 -20.35 27.93
C LEU A 364 23.25 -21.36 29.08
N ILE A 365 24.16 -22.32 29.09
CA ILE A 365 24.29 -23.28 30.19
C ILE A 365 25.48 -22.90 31.05
N MET A 366 25.25 -22.81 32.36
CA MET A 366 26.26 -22.47 33.36
C MET A 366 25.97 -23.20 34.67
N ASN A 367 26.91 -23.16 35.61
CA ASN A 367 26.71 -23.72 36.95
C ASN A 367 25.45 -23.13 37.62
N SER A 368 24.71 -23.96 38.36
CA SER A 368 23.48 -23.60 39.10
C SER A 368 23.57 -22.29 39.91
N VAL A 369 24.71 -22.01 40.54
CA VAL A 369 24.92 -20.78 41.34
C VAL A 369 24.95 -19.53 40.43
N GLN A 370 25.66 -19.62 39.30
CA GLN A 370 25.79 -18.50 38.36
C GLN A 370 24.50 -18.31 37.55
N ALA A 371 23.83 -19.40 37.17
CA ALA A 371 22.57 -19.35 36.44
C ALA A 371 21.52 -18.53 37.19
N LYS A 372 21.38 -18.74 38.50
CA LYS A 372 20.46 -17.94 39.33
C LYS A 372 20.87 -16.48 39.41
N LYS A 373 22.15 -16.21 39.68
CA LYS A 373 22.68 -14.84 39.76
C LYS A 373 22.47 -14.04 38.47
N TYR A 374 22.71 -14.65 37.30
CA TYR A 374 22.57 -13.96 36.02
C TYR A 374 21.12 -13.84 35.55
N THR A 375 20.25 -14.76 35.95
CA THR A 375 18.81 -14.62 35.78
C THR A 375 18.27 -13.45 36.62
N GLU A 376 18.71 -13.29 37.88
CA GLU A 376 18.32 -12.15 38.74
C GLU A 376 18.75 -10.78 38.18
N ILE A 377 19.88 -10.71 37.51
CA ILE A 377 20.42 -9.46 36.93
C ILE A 377 19.81 -9.17 35.53
N ASN A 378 18.92 -10.03 35.04
CA ASN A 378 18.34 -9.99 33.70
C ASN A 378 19.42 -9.93 32.60
N LEU A 379 20.47 -10.75 32.71
CA LEU A 379 21.57 -10.77 31.74
C LEU A 379 21.07 -11.02 30.31
N ALA A 380 20.10 -11.91 30.14
CA ALA A 380 19.52 -12.24 28.84
C ALA A 380 18.99 -11.01 28.09
N ASP A 381 18.22 -10.15 28.77
CA ASP A 381 17.66 -8.95 28.15
C ASP A 381 18.71 -7.86 27.91
N ARG A 382 19.74 -7.80 28.77
CA ARG A 382 20.88 -6.90 28.58
C ARG A 382 21.69 -7.24 27.33
N ILE A 383 22.04 -8.52 27.13
CA ILE A 383 22.73 -8.99 25.92
C ILE A 383 21.89 -8.66 24.68
N ARG A 384 20.58 -8.93 24.71
CA ARG A 384 19.68 -8.63 23.59
C ARG A 384 19.62 -7.13 23.27
N SER A 385 19.58 -6.28 24.29
CA SER A 385 19.54 -4.83 24.13
C SER A 385 20.86 -4.30 23.56
N GLN A 386 21.99 -4.77 24.10
CA GLN A 386 23.31 -4.37 23.64
C GLN A 386 23.57 -4.81 22.20
N PHE A 387 23.20 -6.04 21.85
CA PHE A 387 23.31 -6.56 20.48
C PHE A 387 22.49 -5.74 19.48
N PHE A 388 21.28 -5.30 19.88
CA PHE A 388 20.46 -4.43 19.04
C PHE A 388 21.08 -3.03 18.87
N ILE A 389 21.68 -2.47 19.93
CA ILE A 389 22.34 -1.15 19.87
C ILE A 389 23.59 -1.19 18.97
N GLU A 390 24.40 -2.24 19.08
CA GLU A 390 25.67 -2.34 18.33
C GLU A 390 25.47 -2.77 16.88
N TYR A 391 24.55 -3.72 16.61
CA TYR A 391 24.42 -4.35 15.30
C TYR A 391 23.08 -4.06 14.59
N GLY A 392 22.11 -3.42 15.27
CA GLY A 392 20.81 -3.07 14.69
C GLY A 392 19.86 -4.26 14.44
N ILE A 393 20.23 -5.48 14.85
CA ILE A 393 19.48 -6.71 14.60
C ILE A 393 18.85 -7.21 15.91
N ARG A 394 17.60 -7.68 15.85
CA ARG A 394 16.92 -8.31 17.00
C ARG A 394 17.22 -9.81 17.03
N ILE A 395 17.75 -10.29 18.15
CA ILE A 395 17.98 -11.72 18.38
C ILE A 395 16.85 -12.37 19.21
N PRO A 396 16.62 -13.69 19.06
CA PRO A 396 15.66 -14.44 19.87
C PRO A 396 15.92 -14.33 21.38
N GLY A 397 14.93 -14.75 22.18
CA GLY A 397 15.09 -14.83 23.64
C GLY A 397 16.23 -15.78 24.02
N ILE A 398 17.10 -15.34 24.92
CA ILE A 398 18.19 -16.17 25.47
C ILE A 398 17.67 -16.81 26.75
N VAL A 399 17.68 -18.14 26.80
CA VAL A 399 17.30 -18.90 28.00
C VAL A 399 18.55 -19.31 28.75
N ILE A 400 18.64 -18.97 30.03
CA ILE A 400 19.71 -19.44 30.91
C ILE A 400 19.24 -20.75 31.54
N ARG A 401 20.02 -21.83 31.37
CA ARG A 401 19.75 -23.14 31.97
C ARG A 401 20.87 -23.52 32.94
N GLU A 402 20.51 -24.27 33.98
CA GLU A 402 21.46 -24.85 34.91
C GLU A 402 22.11 -26.10 34.27
N GLY A 403 23.43 -26.18 34.32
CA GLY A 403 24.20 -27.33 33.86
C GLY A 403 24.79 -28.12 35.02
N GLU A 404 24.57 -29.43 35.02
CA GLU A 404 25.18 -30.35 35.97
C GLU A 404 26.64 -30.65 35.56
N GLY A 405 27.57 -30.60 36.52
CA GLY A 405 28.98 -30.94 36.28
C GLY A 405 29.84 -29.84 35.63
N LEU A 406 29.33 -28.61 35.51
CA LEU A 406 30.12 -27.45 35.05
C LEU A 406 30.85 -26.78 36.21
N ASN A 407 32.12 -26.43 35.98
CA ASN A 407 32.86 -25.57 36.90
C ASN A 407 32.24 -24.17 36.93
N ASP A 408 32.49 -23.42 38.01
CA ASP A 408 31.94 -22.06 38.19
C ASP A 408 32.32 -21.07 37.08
N GLU A 409 33.39 -21.37 36.33
CA GLU A 409 33.91 -20.54 35.25
C GLU A 409 33.36 -20.94 33.87
N ASP A 410 32.82 -22.16 33.72
CA ASP A 410 32.46 -22.69 32.40
C ASP A 410 31.07 -22.21 31.97
N VAL A 411 31.00 -21.63 30.77
CA VAL A 411 29.74 -21.23 30.12
C VAL A 411 29.67 -21.85 28.73
N ILE A 412 28.54 -22.51 28.44
CA ILE A 412 28.27 -23.15 27.15
C ILE A 412 27.15 -22.39 26.43
N LEU A 413 27.41 -22.01 25.19
CA LEU A 413 26.41 -21.44 24.28
C LEU A 413 25.87 -22.53 23.36
N MET A 414 24.55 -22.67 23.32
CA MET A 414 23.84 -23.54 22.39
C MET A 414 22.97 -22.72 21.43
N LEU A 415 22.99 -23.13 20.17
CA LEU A 415 22.15 -22.60 19.09
C LEU A 415 21.19 -23.71 18.66
N ASN A 416 19.89 -23.50 18.78
CA ASN A 416 18.87 -24.52 18.52
C ASN A 416 19.16 -25.84 19.26
N GLU A 417 19.55 -25.75 20.53
CA GLU A 417 19.98 -26.86 21.39
C GLU A 417 21.22 -27.65 20.90
N VAL A 418 21.92 -27.17 19.88
CA VAL A 418 23.22 -27.69 19.44
C VAL A 418 24.33 -26.86 20.06
N ARG A 419 25.33 -27.53 20.67
CA ARG A 419 26.48 -26.88 21.30
C ARG A 419 27.29 -26.10 20.26
N ALA A 420 27.28 -24.78 20.36
CA ALA A 420 27.97 -23.89 19.44
C ALA A 420 29.37 -23.52 19.94
N SER A 421 29.51 -23.19 21.24
CA SER A 421 30.79 -22.79 21.82
C SER A 421 30.82 -23.04 23.33
N GLN A 422 32.03 -23.16 23.89
CA GLN A 422 32.27 -23.13 25.34
C GLN A 422 33.37 -22.10 25.61
N PHE A 423 33.16 -21.24 26.59
CA PHE A 423 34.12 -20.24 27.03
C PHE A 423 34.16 -20.16 28.56
N LYS A 424 35.25 -19.61 29.08
CA LYS A 424 35.47 -19.47 30.52
C LYS A 424 35.33 -18.01 30.95
N ILE A 425 34.46 -17.76 31.94
CA ILE A 425 34.29 -16.46 32.58
C ILE A 425 34.78 -16.54 34.03
N TYR A 426 35.79 -15.74 34.36
CA TYR A 426 36.31 -15.63 35.73
C TYR A 426 35.63 -14.47 36.44
N HIS A 427 34.54 -14.77 37.16
CA HIS A 427 33.65 -13.81 37.79
C HIS A 427 34.32 -12.86 38.81
N ASP A 428 35.42 -13.30 39.43
CA ASP A 428 36.16 -12.54 40.44
C ASP A 428 37.38 -11.80 39.88
N LEU A 429 37.71 -12.02 38.61
CA LEU A 429 38.82 -11.39 37.91
C LEU A 429 38.31 -10.35 36.90
N VAL A 430 39.22 -9.49 36.44
CA VAL A 430 38.95 -8.48 35.41
C VAL A 430 39.74 -8.85 34.16
N LEU A 431 39.07 -8.82 33.01
CA LEU A 431 39.69 -9.07 31.71
C LEU A 431 40.46 -7.81 31.25
N LEU A 432 41.73 -8.00 30.88
CA LEU A 432 42.51 -6.98 30.19
C LEU A 432 42.27 -7.10 28.68
N VAL A 433 41.62 -6.09 28.10
CA VAL A 433 41.31 -6.03 26.66
C VAL A 433 42.55 -5.68 25.83
N GLU A 434 43.47 -4.90 26.39
CA GLU A 434 44.73 -4.52 25.75
C GLU A 434 45.90 -4.98 26.62
N TYR A 435 46.72 -5.87 26.06
CA TYR A 435 47.88 -6.45 26.73
C TYR A 435 49.16 -5.81 26.19
N SER A 436 50.01 -5.31 27.10
CA SER A 436 51.37 -4.87 26.79
C SER A 436 52.34 -5.55 27.75
N ASP A 437 53.39 -6.16 27.20
CA ASP A 437 54.41 -6.91 27.97
C ASP A 437 55.11 -6.03 29.02
N GLU A 438 55.26 -4.72 28.78
CA GLU A 438 55.87 -3.79 29.73
C GLU A 438 54.98 -3.51 30.95
N VAL A 439 53.67 -3.47 30.76
CA VAL A 439 52.70 -3.11 31.82
C VAL A 439 52.48 -4.28 32.77
N VAL A 440 52.38 -5.49 32.23
CA VAL A 440 52.09 -6.70 33.02
C VAL A 440 53.31 -7.17 33.81
N SER A 441 54.51 -7.09 33.22
CA SER A 441 55.76 -7.50 33.88
C SER A 441 56.16 -6.60 35.06
N THR A 442 55.78 -5.31 35.03
CA THR A 442 56.17 -4.32 36.05
C THR A 442 55.22 -4.29 37.25
N LEU A 443 53.92 -4.57 37.05
CA LEU A 443 52.88 -4.32 38.05
C LEU A 443 52.18 -5.58 38.58
N ILE A 444 52.29 -6.73 37.90
CA ILE A 444 51.46 -7.92 38.15
C ILE A 444 52.35 -9.15 38.38
N LYS A 445 52.18 -9.84 39.51
CA LYS A 445 53.04 -11.00 39.85
C LYS A 445 52.65 -12.31 39.14
N LYS A 446 51.37 -12.52 38.78
CA LYS A 446 50.87 -13.69 38.01
C LYS A 446 49.50 -13.40 37.37
N PRO A 447 49.40 -13.07 36.06
CA PRO A 447 48.12 -13.05 35.35
C PRO A 447 47.61 -14.47 35.07
N VAL A 448 46.30 -14.68 35.08
CA VAL A 448 45.69 -15.94 34.60
C VAL A 448 45.53 -15.81 33.09
N ILE A 449 46.28 -16.62 32.34
CA ILE A 449 46.28 -16.61 30.88
C ILE A 449 45.38 -17.73 30.39
N VAL A 450 44.39 -17.39 29.58
CA VAL A 450 43.40 -18.33 29.05
C VAL A 450 43.46 -18.26 27.54
N ASN A 451 43.80 -19.37 26.90
CA ASN A 451 43.66 -19.52 25.47
C ASN A 451 42.25 -19.96 25.14
N SER A 452 41.53 -19.17 24.35
CA SER A 452 40.24 -19.56 23.79
C SER A 452 40.21 -19.17 22.32
N ASN A 453 39.87 -20.12 21.43
CA ASN A 453 39.76 -19.91 19.98
C ASN A 453 40.98 -19.26 19.29
N GLY A 454 42.19 -19.49 19.81
CA GLY A 454 43.43 -18.96 19.21
C GLY A 454 43.85 -17.58 19.71
N GLU A 455 43.06 -16.94 20.59
CA GLU A 455 43.40 -15.68 21.25
C GLU A 455 43.75 -15.91 22.73
N GLN A 456 44.71 -15.11 23.23
CA GLN A 456 45.13 -15.10 24.63
C GLN A 456 44.39 -14.02 25.41
N TYR A 457 43.60 -14.46 26.39
CA TYR A 457 42.89 -13.58 27.31
C TYR A 457 43.64 -13.51 28.64
N TYR A 458 43.88 -12.29 29.13
CA TYR A 458 44.63 -12.03 30.35
C TYR A 458 43.69 -11.56 31.46
N TRP A 459 43.61 -12.32 32.54
CA TRP A 459 42.75 -12.02 33.68
C TRP A 459 43.59 -11.63 34.90
N VAL A 460 43.17 -10.58 35.59
CA VAL A 460 43.88 -10.00 36.75
C VAL A 460 42.94 -9.79 37.93
N THR A 461 43.49 -9.78 39.15
CA THR A 461 42.70 -9.51 40.35
C THR A 461 42.17 -8.08 40.37
N LYS A 462 41.02 -7.84 41.01
CA LYS A 462 40.45 -6.49 41.16
C LYS A 462 41.43 -5.49 41.82
N SER A 463 42.26 -5.97 42.75
CA SER A 463 43.31 -5.16 43.38
C SER A 463 44.45 -4.77 42.42
N ASP A 464 44.79 -5.62 41.45
CA ASP A 464 45.83 -5.33 40.48
C ASP A 464 45.27 -4.47 39.33
N ALA A 465 44.01 -4.69 38.92
CA ALA A 465 43.30 -3.81 37.97
C ALA A 465 43.26 -2.35 38.46
N GLN A 466 43.05 -2.12 39.76
CA GLN A 466 43.07 -0.78 40.35
C GLN A 466 44.46 -0.11 40.29
N LYS A 467 45.56 -0.87 40.29
CA LYS A 467 46.92 -0.32 40.13
C LYS A 467 47.19 0.12 38.70
N ILE A 468 46.65 -0.60 37.71
CA ILE A 468 46.76 -0.28 36.27
C ILE A 468 45.97 0.99 35.95
N ASN A 469 44.78 1.14 36.54
CA ASN A 469 43.87 2.29 36.37
C ASN A 469 44.48 3.64 36.81
N LYS A 470 45.59 3.64 37.56
CA LYS A 470 46.24 4.89 37.98
C LYS A 470 47.07 5.56 36.89
N ASN A 471 47.43 4.84 35.82
CA ASN A 471 48.26 5.37 34.74
C ASN A 471 47.68 5.22 33.32
N TRP A 472 46.79 4.25 33.04
CA TRP A 472 46.23 4.08 31.69
C TRP A 472 44.80 3.49 31.74
N LEU A 473 43.89 4.06 30.94
CA LEU A 473 42.46 3.69 30.85
C LEU A 473 42.29 2.32 30.21
N LEU A 474 41.51 1.42 30.82
CA LEU A 474 40.62 0.46 30.13
C LEU A 474 39.71 -0.25 31.16
N TYR A 475 38.39 -0.18 30.91
CA TYR A 475 37.34 -0.89 31.64
C TYR A 475 36.76 -2.00 30.76
N SER A 476 36.61 -3.18 31.33
CA SER A 476 35.43 -4.03 31.14
C SER A 476 35.12 -4.64 32.50
N HIS A 477 34.09 -4.12 33.18
CA HIS A 477 33.42 -4.86 34.24
C HIS A 477 32.68 -6.02 33.58
N GLY A 478 32.56 -7.17 34.26
CA GLY A 478 31.72 -8.31 33.87
C GLY A 478 30.21 -7.99 33.90
N HIS A 479 29.85 -6.89 33.26
CA HIS A 479 28.54 -6.36 32.92
C HIS A 479 28.70 -5.67 31.56
N GLY A 480 28.86 -6.49 30.53
CA GLY A 480 28.77 -6.13 29.12
C GLY A 480 28.08 -7.29 28.43
#